data_AF-A0A0M3JJX0-F1
#
_entry.id   AF-A0A0M3JJX0-F1
#
_cell.length_a   1.000
_cell.length_b   1.000
_cell.length_c   1.000
_cell.angle_alpha   90.00
_cell.angle_beta   90.00
_cell.angle_gamma   90.00
#
_symmetry.space_group_name_H-M   'P 1'
#
loop_
_entity.id
_entity.type
_entity.pdbx_description
1 polymer ?
#
loop_
_entity_poly.entity_id
_entity_poly.type
_entity_poly.pdbx_seq_one_letter_code
_entity_poly.pdbx_strand_id
1 'polypeptide(L)'
;LVKLEPGSKVKEWLIEKKLGEGAFGAVYVCSRDKKTFALKVESVNEKVGFLKMELVVLMKLKDSGRTRHFCTIEDKGRYKDFFYIVMTMVGQSLQVYF
;
A
#
# COMPACT_ATOMS: atom_id res chain seq x y z
N LEU A 1 2.22 -0.59 15.45
CA LEU A 1 2.27 -0.33 14.00
C LEU A 1 3.29 -1.24 13.34
N VAL A 2 2.94 -1.82 12.19
CA VAL A 2 3.79 -2.73 11.42
C VAL A 2 4.99 -1.95 10.87
N LYS A 3 6.21 -2.40 11.18
CA LYS A 3 7.45 -1.78 10.69
C LYS A 3 8.16 -2.74 9.76
N LEU A 4 8.48 -2.27 8.56
CA LEU A 4 9.23 -3.00 7.55
C LEU A 4 10.56 -2.31 7.32
N GLU A 5 11.63 -3.08 7.31
CA GLU A 5 12.99 -2.56 7.10
C GLU A 5 13.31 -2.46 5.60
N PRO A 6 13.93 -1.38 5.12
CA PRO A 6 14.53 -1.33 3.80
C PRO A 6 15.45 -2.54 3.53
N GLY A 7 15.36 -3.12 2.34
CA GLY A 7 16.05 -4.34 1.94
C GLY A 7 15.33 -5.63 2.33
N SER A 8 14.31 -5.58 3.20
CA SER A 8 13.49 -6.76 3.52
C SER A 8 12.52 -7.10 2.38
N LYS A 9 11.94 -8.31 2.43
CA LYS A 9 10.93 -8.76 1.48
C LYS A 9 9.59 -9.05 2.14
N VAL A 10 8.52 -8.62 1.48
CA VAL A 10 7.14 -9.06 1.76
C VAL A 10 6.68 -9.93 0.58
N LYS A 11 6.77 -11.25 0.75
CA LYS A 11 6.70 -12.21 -0.37
C LYS A 11 7.72 -11.87 -1.46
N GLU A 12 7.27 -11.53 -2.66
CA GLU A 12 8.11 -11.17 -3.81
C GLU A 12 8.43 -9.67 -3.89
N TRP A 13 7.90 -8.84 -2.98
CA TRP A 13 8.08 -7.39 -2.98
C TRP A 13 9.31 -7.00 -2.15
N LEU A 14 10.29 -6.36 -2.79
CA LEU A 14 11.44 -5.75 -2.11
C LEU A 14 11.02 -4.42 -1.50
N ILE A 15 11.24 -4.21 -0.20
CA ILE A 15 10.95 -2.94 0.47
C ILE A 15 12.15 -2.01 0.30
N GLU A 16 11.94 -0.80 -0.22
CA GLU A 16 13.03 0.12 -0.54
C GLU A 16 13.13 1.27 0.46
N LYS A 17 11.99 1.90 0.80
CA LYS A 17 11.96 3.08 1.66
C LYS A 17 10.59 3.28 2.27
N LYS A 18 10.50 3.78 3.50
CA LYS A 18 9.24 4.26 4.08
C LYS A 18 8.82 5.60 3.48
N LEU A 19 7.59 5.68 2.99
CA LEU A 19 7.00 6.92 2.45
C LEU A 19 6.30 7.74 3.53
N GLY A 20 5.62 7.07 4.44
CA GLY A 20 4.87 7.73 5.49
C GLY A 20 4.23 6.74 6.45
N GLU A 21 3.75 7.26 7.57
CA GLU A 21 3.01 6.54 8.58
C GLU A 21 1.81 7.38 8.99
N GLY A 22 0.65 6.73 9.09
CA GLY A 22 -0.56 7.28 9.68
C GLY A 22 -0.96 6.49 10.92
N ALA A 23 -2.14 6.77 11.44
CA ALA A 23 -2.62 6.16 12.68
C ALA A 23 -2.77 4.62 12.61
N PHE A 24 -3.13 4.08 11.45
CA PHE A 24 -3.52 2.67 11.29
C PHE A 24 -2.46 1.82 10.57
N GLY A 25 -1.46 2.46 9.95
CA GLY A 25 -0.55 1.77 9.07
C GLY A 25 0.56 2.64 8.53
N ALA A 26 1.44 2.01 7.77
CA ALA A 26 2.55 2.66 7.10
C ALA A 26 2.56 2.33 5.61
N VAL A 27 3.10 3.25 4.82
CA VAL A 27 3.27 3.10 3.38
C VAL A 27 4.76 3.08 3.06
N TYR A 28 5.15 2.16 2.20
CA TYR A 28 6.52 1.95 1.76
C TYR A 28 6.60 1.96 0.23
N VAL A 29 7.73 2.42 -0.31
CA VAL A 29 8.14 2.09 -1.66
C VAL A 29 8.52 0.62 -1.69
N CYS A 30 8.02 -0.10 -2.69
CA CYS A 30 8.45 -1.46 -2.97
C CYS A 30 8.66 -1.67 -4.46
N SER A 31 9.45 -2.70 -4.80
CA SER A 31 9.70 -3.06 -6.19
C SER A 31 9.63 -4.55 -6.45
N ARG A 32 9.23 -4.88 -7.69
CA ARG A 32 9.24 -6.22 -8.28
C ARG A 32 9.46 -6.07 -9.78
N ASP A 33 10.29 -6.91 -10.38
CA ASP A 33 10.58 -6.91 -11.82
C ASP A 33 10.98 -5.54 -12.38
N LYS A 34 11.82 -4.81 -11.65
CA LYS A 34 12.28 -3.44 -11.98
C LYS A 34 11.16 -2.39 -12.09
N LYS A 35 9.96 -2.69 -11.57
CA LYS A 35 8.84 -1.74 -11.45
C LYS A 35 8.67 -1.33 -9.99
N THR A 36 8.32 -0.06 -9.78
CA THR A 36 8.15 0.54 -8.44
C THR A 36 6.69 0.80 -8.13
N PHE A 37 6.30 0.48 -6.90
CA PHE A 37 4.93 0.57 -6.39
C PHE A 37 4.91 1.11 -4.95
N ALA A 38 3.71 1.43 -4.45
CA ALA A 38 3.48 1.71 -3.04
C ALA A 38 2.86 0.50 -2.35
N LEU A 39 3.44 0.07 -1.23
CA LEU A 39 2.92 -1.00 -0.38
C LEU A 39 2.44 -0.39 0.93
N LYS A 40 1.14 -0.50 1.19
CA LYS A 40 0.52 -0.09 2.45
C LYS A 40 0.25 -1.31 3.32
N VAL A 41 0.60 -1.23 4.60
CA VAL A 41 0.38 -2.29 5.60
C VAL A 41 -0.50 -1.84 6.75
N GLU A 42 -1.26 -2.78 7.31
CA GLU A 42 -2.10 -2.62 8.50
C GLU A 42 -2.02 -3.90 9.34
N SER A 43 -1.91 -3.78 10.67
CA SER A 43 -1.83 -4.94 11.57
C SER A 43 -3.14 -5.74 11.54
N VAL A 44 -3.05 -7.07 11.61
CA VAL A 44 -4.27 -7.91 11.75
C VAL A 44 -4.99 -7.69 13.08
N ASN A 45 -4.33 -7.05 14.05
CA ASN A 45 -4.87 -6.72 15.36
C ASN A 45 -5.60 -5.37 15.40
N GLU A 46 -5.62 -4.61 14.29
CA GLU A 46 -6.43 -3.39 14.22
C GLU A 46 -7.91 -3.75 14.33
N LYS A 47 -8.62 -3.11 15.26
CA LYS A 47 -10.05 -3.36 15.52
C LYS A 47 -10.92 -3.04 14.31
N VAL A 48 -10.50 -2.04 13.53
CA VAL A 48 -11.21 -1.59 12.33
C VAL A 48 -10.33 -1.89 11.13
N GLY A 49 -10.80 -2.79 10.25
CA GLY A 49 -10.07 -3.20 9.04
C GLY A 49 -10.16 -2.18 7.91
N PHE A 50 -9.60 -0.98 8.11
CA PHE A 50 -9.65 0.11 7.13
C PHE A 50 -8.95 -0.27 5.83
N LEU A 51 -7.82 -0.98 5.90
CA LEU A 51 -7.11 -1.41 4.70
C LEU A 51 -7.97 -2.33 3.80
N LYS A 52 -8.80 -3.17 4.43
CA LYS A 52 -9.74 -4.03 3.69
C LYS A 52 -10.87 -3.22 3.05
N MET A 53 -11.36 -2.17 3.71
CA MET A 53 -12.35 -1.25 3.14
C MET A 53 -11.77 -0.47 1.95
N GLU A 54 -10.56 0.08 2.09
CA GLU A 54 -9.85 0.78 1.01
C GLU A 54 -9.69 -0.13 -0.22
N LEU A 55 -9.27 -1.38 0.00
CA LEU A 55 -9.17 -2.37 -1.07
C LEU A 55 -10.50 -2.58 -1.80
N VAL A 56 -11.61 -2.75 -1.06
CA VAL A 56 -12.94 -2.96 -1.67
C VAL A 56 -13.36 -1.75 -2.51
N VAL A 57 -13.12 -0.53 -2.03
CA VAL A 57 -13.44 0.69 -2.76
C VAL A 57 -12.62 0.80 -4.05
N LEU A 58 -11.30 0.58 -3.98
CA LEU A 58 -10.42 0.66 -5.15
C LEU A 58 -10.75 -0.43 -6.19
N MET A 59 -11.11 -1.65 -5.75
CA MET A 59 -11.56 -2.71 -6.65
C MET A 59 -12.87 -2.33 -7.36
N LYS A 60 -13.87 -1.80 -6.64
CA LYS A 60 -15.12 -1.34 -7.25
C LYS A 60 -14.92 -0.19 -8.24
N LEU A 61 -14.01 0.74 -7.95
CA LEU A 61 -13.67 1.83 -8.87
C LEU A 61 -13.06 1.30 -10.16
N LYS A 62 -12.14 0.32 -10.05
CA LYS A 62 -11.55 -0.38 -11.19
C LYS A 62 -12.61 -1.08 -12.03
N ASP A 63 -13.51 -1.82 -11.40
CA ASP A 63 -14.59 -2.55 -12.10
C ASP A 63 -15.56 -1.59 -12.83
N SER A 64 -15.75 -0.39 -12.30
CA SER A 64 -16.55 0.66 -12.96
C SER A 64 -15.83 1.41 -14.09
N GLY A 65 -14.56 1.10 -14.37
CA GLY A 65 -13.74 1.77 -15.39
C GLY A 65 -13.22 3.16 -15.01
N ARG A 66 -13.46 3.62 -13.78
CA ARG A 66 -13.08 4.98 -13.31
C ARG A 66 -11.73 4.99 -12.61
N THR A 67 -10.65 4.72 -13.33
CA THR A 67 -9.30 4.58 -12.76
C THR A 67 -8.38 5.79 -12.94
N ARG A 68 -8.70 6.73 -13.85
CA ARG A 68 -7.79 7.84 -14.23
C ARG A 68 -7.22 8.64 -13.06
N HIS A 69 -8.01 8.84 -12.00
CA HIS A 69 -7.65 9.67 -10.85
C HIS A 69 -7.55 8.86 -9.54
N PHE A 70 -7.46 7.54 -9.64
CA PHE A 70 -7.38 6.65 -8.48
C PHE A 70 -6.21 5.69 -8.63
N CYS A 71 -5.63 5.28 -7.49
CA CYS A 71 -4.62 4.24 -7.51
C CYS A 71 -5.22 2.91 -7.98
N THR A 72 -4.47 2.12 -8.74
CA THR A 72 -4.89 0.77 -9.10
C THR A 72 -4.14 -0.27 -8.26
N ILE A 73 -4.84 -1.35 -7.91
CA ILE A 73 -4.29 -2.46 -7.12
C ILE A 73 -3.49 -3.39 -8.04
N GLU A 74 -2.24 -3.63 -7.65
CA GLU A 74 -1.31 -4.56 -8.29
C GLU A 74 -1.28 -5.91 -7.56
N ASP A 75 -1.25 -5.90 -6.23
CA ASP A 75 -1.27 -7.10 -5.39
C ASP A 75 -1.92 -6.79 -4.03
N LYS A 76 -2.31 -7.84 -3.31
CA LYS A 76 -2.89 -7.75 -1.97
C LYS A 76 -2.71 -9.06 -1.22
N GLY A 77 -2.70 -9.00 0.10
CA GLY A 77 -2.78 -10.20 0.89
C GLY A 77 -2.56 -10.00 2.37
N ARG A 78 -2.31 -11.13 3.03
CA ARG A 78 -1.80 -11.19 4.40
C ARG A 78 -0.37 -11.70 4.35
N TYR A 79 0.49 -11.13 5.17
CA TYR A 79 1.83 -11.63 5.42
C TYR A 79 2.09 -11.58 6.92
N LYS A 80 2.33 -12.75 7.53
CA LYS A 80 2.47 -12.90 8.98
C LYS A 80 1.27 -12.27 9.73
N ASP A 81 1.54 -11.23 10.50
CA ASP A 81 0.65 -10.49 11.40
C ASP A 81 0.12 -9.18 10.80
N PHE A 82 0.21 -8.99 9.48
CA PHE A 82 -0.36 -7.82 8.82
C PHE A 82 -1.02 -8.10 7.47
N PHE A 83 -1.96 -7.24 7.10
CA PHE A 83 -2.50 -7.13 5.76
C PHE A 83 -1.68 -6.13 4.94
N TYR A 84 -1.59 -6.37 3.63
CA TYR A 84 -0.94 -5.44 2.71
C TYR A 84 -1.75 -5.27 1.43
N ILE A 85 -1.66 -4.09 0.84
CA ILE A 85 -2.03 -3.81 -0.55
C ILE A 85 -0.82 -3.20 -1.25
N VAL A 86 -0.60 -3.60 -2.50
CA VAL A 86 0.36 -3.00 -3.41
C VAL A 86 -0.42 -2.26 -4.48
N MET A 87 -0.09 -1.00 -4.68
CA MET A 87 -0.80 -0.12 -5.60
C MET A 87 0.17 0.76 -6.37
N THR A 88 -0.33 1.37 -7.44
CA THR A 88 0.43 2.31 -8.28
C THR A 88 1.17 3.36 -7.46
N MET A 89 2.45 3.55 -7.75
CA MET A 89 3.22 4.66 -7.20
C MET A 89 2.77 5.97 -7.86
N VAL A 90 2.57 7.01 -7.06
CA VAL A 90 2.21 8.37 -7.51
C VAL A 90 3.27 9.39 -7.08
N GLY A 91 3.13 10.62 -7.56
CA GLY A 91 4.03 11.72 -7.22
C GLY A 91 3.97 12.13 -5.74
N GLN A 92 4.73 13.18 -5.40
CA GLN A 92 4.73 13.75 -4.06
C GLN A 92 3.35 14.26 -3.66
N SER A 93 3.08 14.25 -2.35
CA SER A 93 1.87 14.88 -1.80
C SER A 93 1.84 16.35 -2.19
N LEU A 94 0.66 16.82 -2.61
CA LEU A 94 0.44 18.24 -2.89
C LEU A 94 0.69 19.13 -1.66
N GLN A 95 0.55 18.58 -0.45
CA GLN A 95 0.82 19.29 0.81
C GLN A 95 2.26 19.82 0.92
N VAL A 96 3.23 19.24 0.19
CA VAL A 96 4.62 19.73 0.21
C VAL A 96 4.75 21.11 -0.45
N TYR A 97 3.76 21.51 -1.26
CA TYR A 97 3.75 22.78 -1.98
C TYR A 97 2.90 23.88 -1.32
N PHE A 98 2.32 23.61 -0.14
CA PHE A 98 1.52 24.55 0.65
C PHE A 98 2.13 24.74 2.04
#